data_AF-A0A3N5FR92-F1
#
_entry.id   AF-A0A3N5FR92-F1
#
_cell.length_a   1.000
_cell.length_b   1.000
_cell.length_c   1.000
_cell.angle_alpha   90.00
_cell.angle_beta   90.00
_cell.angle_gamma   90.00
#
_symmetry.space_group_name_H-M   'P 1'
#
loop_
_entity.id
_entity.type
_entity.pdbx_description
1 polymer ?
#
loop_
_entity_poly.entity_id
_entity_poly.type
_entity_poly.pdbx_seq_one_letter_code
_entity_poly.pdbx_strand_id
1 'polypeptide(L)'
;MNNHALNAISPIDGRYADKAAELRPIFSERGLIRQRVRVEALWLKALAADAAILELRGLPAEALTALDALAADLTDADAAEVKRIERETNHDVKAVEYFVKRRLEAVPAWRPRREFVHFACT
;
A
#
# COMPACT_ATOMS: atom_id res chain seq x y z
N MET A 1 20.65 9.49 23.73
CA MET A 1 19.19 9.74 23.72
C MET A 1 18.88 10.48 22.42
N ASN A 2 18.07 9.87 21.55
CA ASN A 2 17.75 10.49 20.26
C ASN A 2 16.87 11.71 20.53
N ASN A 3 17.40 12.91 20.29
CA ASN A 3 16.78 14.19 20.68
C ASN A 3 15.61 14.60 19.77
N HIS A 4 14.93 13.62 19.19
CA HIS A 4 14.02 13.77 18.06
C HIS A 4 12.81 14.65 18.41
N ALA A 5 12.34 14.59 19.65
CA ALA A 5 11.22 15.40 20.12
C ALA A 5 11.61 16.87 20.38
N LEU A 6 12.82 17.15 20.88
CA LEU A 6 13.28 18.52 21.14
C LEU A 6 13.70 19.25 19.85
N ASN A 7 14.09 18.51 18.82
CA ASN A 7 14.48 19.06 17.51
C ASN A 7 13.33 19.03 16.48
N ALA A 8 12.14 18.54 16.85
CA ALA A 8 10.99 18.54 15.96
C ALA A 8 10.54 19.99 15.66
N ILE A 9 10.37 20.32 14.37
CA ILE A 9 9.88 21.64 13.94
C ILE A 9 8.43 21.83 14.41
N SER A 10 7.59 20.79 14.19
CA SER A 10 6.20 20.81 14.64
C SER A 10 6.08 20.25 16.06
N PRO A 11 5.37 20.93 16.97
CA PRO A 11 5.14 20.42 18.32
C PRO A 11 4.22 19.19 18.33
N ILE A 12 3.45 18.93 17.27
CA ILE A 12 2.56 17.76 17.19
C ILE A 12 3.35 16.44 17.17
N ASP A 13 4.57 16.48 16.61
CA ASP A 13 5.48 15.34 16.54
C ASP A 13 6.56 15.37 17.63
N GLY A 14 6.65 16.48 18.38
CA GLY A 14 7.58 16.69 19.49
C GLY A 14 6.86 16.78 20.84
N ARG A 15 6.67 18.01 21.37
CA ARG A 15 6.07 18.27 22.69
C ARG A 15 4.73 17.55 22.94
N TYR A 16 3.91 17.41 21.92
CA TYR A 16 2.57 16.81 22.00
C TYR A 16 2.48 15.44 21.31
N ALA A 17 3.63 14.82 21.01
CA ALA A 17 3.71 13.51 20.36
C ALA A 17 2.80 12.45 21.02
N ASP A 18 2.85 12.35 22.35
CA ASP A 18 2.07 11.36 23.09
C ASP A 18 0.56 11.64 23.03
N LYS A 19 0.16 12.92 22.85
CA LYS A 19 -1.25 13.32 22.68
C LYS A 19 -1.77 13.02 21.27
N ALA A 20 -0.88 12.94 20.29
CA ALA A 20 -1.20 12.64 18.90
C ALA A 20 -0.87 11.19 18.51
N ALA A 21 -0.52 10.32 19.47
CA ALA A 21 -0.05 8.96 19.19
C ALA A 21 -1.06 8.14 18.36
N GLU A 22 -2.35 8.25 18.66
CA GLU A 22 -3.44 7.56 17.94
C GLU A 22 -3.64 8.08 16.51
N LEU A 23 -3.18 9.30 16.22
CA LEU A 23 -3.28 9.91 14.89
C LEU A 23 -2.14 9.43 13.97
N ARG A 24 -1.00 9.01 14.51
CA ARG A 24 0.18 8.60 13.73
C ARG A 24 -0.11 7.44 12.78
N PRO A 25 -0.80 6.36 13.16
CA PRO A 25 -1.18 5.32 12.21
C PRO A 25 -2.09 5.83 11.09
N ILE A 26 -2.77 6.96 11.23
CA ILE A 26 -3.78 7.43 10.28
C ILE A 26 -3.20 8.47 9.33
N PHE A 27 -2.58 9.53 9.88
CA PHE A 27 -2.22 10.74 9.13
C PHE A 27 -0.72 10.87 8.84
N SER A 28 0.11 9.94 9.28
CA SER A 28 1.51 9.90 8.85
C SER A 28 1.63 9.45 7.40
N GLU A 29 2.82 9.65 6.82
CA GLU A 29 3.20 9.08 5.53
C GLU A 29 2.93 7.57 5.45
N ARG A 30 3.25 6.83 6.53
CA ARG A 30 2.93 5.40 6.63
C ARG A 30 1.43 5.14 6.59
N GLY A 31 0.64 5.98 7.26
CA GLY A 31 -0.81 5.93 7.23
C GLY A 31 -1.37 6.10 5.81
N LEU A 32 -0.85 7.09 5.08
CA LEU A 32 -1.20 7.33 3.67
C LEU A 32 -0.81 6.14 2.78
N ILE A 33 0.42 5.62 2.90
CA ILE A 33 0.88 4.44 2.16
C ILE A 33 0.00 3.23 2.44
N ARG A 34 -0.34 2.97 3.72
CA ARG A 34 -1.26 1.87 4.09
C ARG A 34 -2.60 2.00 3.37
N GLN A 35 -3.22 3.18 3.37
CA GLN A 35 -4.50 3.35 2.71
C GLN A 35 -4.40 3.23 1.19
N ARG A 36 -3.31 3.72 0.57
CA ARG A 36 -3.09 3.55 -0.88
C ARG A 36 -2.94 2.09 -1.28
N VAL A 37 -2.12 1.32 -0.57
CA VAL A 37 -1.98 -0.13 -0.79
C VAL A 37 -3.32 -0.84 -0.61
N ARG A 38 -4.09 -0.46 0.42
CA ARG A 38 -5.43 -0.99 0.65
C ARG A 38 -6.38 -0.70 -0.51
N VAL A 39 -6.41 0.53 -1.02
CA VAL A 39 -7.25 0.92 -2.16
C VAL A 39 -6.86 0.15 -3.42
N GLU A 40 -5.55 0.02 -3.73
CA GLU A 40 -5.08 -0.77 -4.88
C GLU A 40 -5.51 -2.23 -4.78
N ALA A 41 -5.37 -2.85 -3.60
CA ALA A 41 -5.80 -4.23 -3.39
C ALA A 41 -7.33 -4.39 -3.55
N LEU A 42 -8.11 -3.47 -3.00
CA LEU A 42 -9.57 -3.48 -3.13
C LEU A 42 -10.03 -3.18 -4.56
N TRP A 43 -9.30 -2.35 -5.30
CA TRP A 43 -9.56 -2.06 -6.71
C TRP A 43 -9.39 -3.33 -7.56
N LEU A 44 -8.28 -4.05 -7.39
CA LEU A 44 -8.08 -5.34 -8.05
C LEU A 44 -9.16 -6.36 -7.70
N LYS A 45 -9.60 -6.41 -6.44
CA LYS A 45 -10.74 -7.26 -6.03
C LYS A 45 -12.02 -6.86 -6.75
N ALA A 46 -12.29 -5.57 -6.89
CA ALA A 46 -13.46 -5.07 -7.61
C ALA A 46 -13.41 -5.44 -9.10
N LEU A 47 -12.25 -5.26 -9.76
CA LEU A 47 -12.06 -5.68 -11.15
C LEU A 47 -12.22 -7.20 -11.33
N ALA A 48 -11.67 -8.00 -10.42
CA ALA A 48 -11.79 -9.46 -10.47
C ALA A 48 -13.23 -9.96 -10.23
N ALA A 49 -14.06 -9.18 -9.54
CA ALA A 49 -15.47 -9.50 -9.31
C ALA A 49 -16.35 -9.16 -10.51
N ASP A 50 -15.90 -8.29 -11.42
CA ASP A 50 -16.65 -7.93 -12.61
C ASP A 50 -16.53 -9.03 -13.68
N ALA A 51 -17.64 -9.71 -13.94
CA ALA A 51 -17.69 -10.75 -14.95
C ALA A 51 -17.38 -10.23 -16.37
N ALA A 52 -17.52 -8.94 -16.66
CA ALA A 52 -17.19 -8.38 -17.98
C ALA A 52 -15.68 -8.37 -18.26
N ILE A 53 -14.83 -8.42 -17.23
CA ILE A 53 -13.37 -8.39 -17.37
C ILE A 53 -12.84 -9.83 -17.52
N LEU A 54 -12.76 -10.28 -18.77
CA LEU A 54 -12.44 -11.66 -19.11
C LEU A 54 -11.05 -12.10 -18.62
N GLU A 55 -10.09 -11.18 -18.63
CA GLU A 55 -8.70 -11.40 -18.25
C GLU A 55 -8.54 -11.77 -16.77
N LEU A 56 -9.47 -11.33 -15.93
CA LEU A 56 -9.46 -11.57 -14.48
C LEU A 56 -10.40 -12.71 -14.03
N ARG A 57 -11.15 -13.32 -14.96
CA ARG A 57 -11.99 -14.48 -14.64
C ARG A 57 -11.15 -15.68 -14.17
N GLY A 58 -11.76 -16.51 -13.32
CA GLY A 58 -11.18 -17.78 -12.87
C GLY A 58 -10.05 -17.62 -11.84
N LEU A 59 -9.90 -16.45 -11.22
CA LEU A 59 -9.02 -16.29 -10.06
C LEU A 59 -9.54 -17.16 -8.91
N PRO A 60 -8.68 -18.02 -8.33
CA PRO A 60 -9.08 -18.89 -7.22
C PRO A 60 -9.20 -18.08 -5.92
N ALA A 61 -9.91 -18.62 -4.92
CA ALA A 61 -10.18 -17.92 -3.66
C ALA A 61 -8.89 -17.53 -2.91
N GLU A 62 -7.83 -18.33 -3.04
CA GLU A 62 -6.52 -18.08 -2.45
C GLU A 62 -5.86 -16.84 -3.07
N ALA A 63 -6.10 -16.56 -4.35
CA ALA A 63 -5.59 -15.36 -5.00
C ALA A 63 -6.28 -14.09 -4.48
N LEU A 64 -7.58 -14.18 -4.18
CA LEU A 64 -8.33 -13.08 -3.55
C LEU A 64 -7.90 -12.87 -2.09
N THR A 65 -7.60 -13.96 -1.38
CA THR A 65 -7.08 -13.93 0.00
C THR A 65 -5.75 -13.19 0.09
N ALA A 66 -4.89 -13.30 -0.93
CA ALA A 66 -3.64 -12.53 -0.99
C ALA A 66 -3.88 -11.01 -1.08
N LEU A 67 -4.95 -10.58 -1.78
CA LEU A 67 -5.36 -9.16 -1.79
C LEU A 67 -5.94 -8.72 -0.45
N ASP A 68 -6.69 -9.59 0.23
CA ASP A 68 -7.19 -9.30 1.58
C ASP A 68 -6.06 -9.12 2.59
N ALA A 69 -5.01 -9.94 2.51
CA ALA A 69 -3.81 -9.77 3.33
C ALA A 69 -3.12 -8.42 3.07
N LEU A 70 -2.94 -8.04 1.80
CA LEU A 70 -2.38 -6.74 1.41
C LEU A 70 -3.23 -5.56 1.89
N ALA A 71 -4.55 -5.71 1.89
CA ALA A 71 -5.49 -4.67 2.32
C ALA A 71 -5.58 -4.51 3.84
N ALA A 72 -5.34 -5.60 4.58
CA ALA A 72 -5.51 -5.63 6.04
C ALA A 72 -4.28 -5.10 6.78
N ASP A 73 -3.08 -5.49 6.35
CA ASP A 73 -1.87 -5.21 7.11
C ASP A 73 -0.73 -4.70 6.22
N LEU A 74 -0.20 -3.54 6.61
CA LEU A 74 1.00 -2.95 6.02
C LEU A 74 1.98 -2.67 7.15
N THR A 75 3.11 -3.37 7.13
CA THR A 75 4.14 -3.27 8.15
C THR A 75 5.01 -2.02 7.95
N ASP A 76 5.80 -1.66 8.96
CA ASP A 76 6.77 -0.57 8.84
C ASP A 76 7.86 -0.88 7.79
N ALA A 77 8.22 -2.16 7.63
CA ALA A 77 9.16 -2.61 6.61
C ALA A 77 8.59 -2.44 5.19
N ASP A 78 7.31 -2.73 5.01
CA ASP A 78 6.60 -2.52 3.73
C ASP A 78 6.56 -1.03 3.38
N ALA A 79 6.21 -0.16 4.34
CA ALA A 79 6.22 1.29 4.13
C ALA A 79 7.63 1.80 3.74
N ALA A 80 8.67 1.29 4.39
CA ALA A 80 10.05 1.61 4.05
C ALA A 80 10.44 1.11 2.65
N GLU A 81 9.92 -0.04 2.22
CA GLU A 81 10.08 -0.54 0.85
C GLU A 81 9.42 0.39 -0.17
N VAL A 82 8.19 0.85 0.06
CA VAL A 82 7.53 1.83 -0.80
C VAL A 82 8.38 3.09 -0.95
N LYS A 83 8.87 3.66 0.18
CA LYS A 83 9.76 4.84 0.12
C LYS A 83 11.08 4.57 -0.60
N ARG A 84 11.57 3.32 -0.63
CA ARG A 84 12.75 2.95 -1.42
C ARG A 84 12.46 2.96 -2.91
N ILE A 85 11.31 2.41 -3.32
CA ILE A 85 10.87 2.42 -4.72
C ILE A 85 10.59 3.86 -5.18
N GLU A 86 10.04 4.69 -4.30
CA GLU A 86 9.78 6.11 -4.59
C GLU A 86 11.06 6.88 -4.95
N ARG A 87 12.21 6.53 -4.36
CA ARG A 87 13.49 7.15 -4.74
C ARG A 87 13.90 6.84 -6.19
N GLU A 88 13.43 5.73 -6.75
CA GLU A 88 13.70 5.34 -8.14
C GLU A 88 12.68 5.96 -9.11
N THR A 89 11.41 6.04 -8.69
CA THR A 89 10.29 6.52 -9.52
C THR A 89 10.04 8.02 -9.43
N ASN A 90 10.50 8.67 -8.36
CA ASN A 90 10.20 10.06 -8.00
C ASN A 90 8.69 10.36 -7.95
N HIS A 91 7.87 9.35 -7.61
CA HIS A 91 6.41 9.46 -7.54
C HIS A 91 5.84 8.44 -6.55
N ASP A 92 5.09 8.91 -5.56
CA ASP A 92 4.56 8.14 -4.45
C ASP A 92 3.52 7.07 -4.85
N VAL A 93 2.52 7.43 -5.67
CA VAL A 93 1.50 6.49 -6.19
C VAL A 93 2.17 5.43 -7.05
N LYS A 94 3.07 5.82 -7.97
CA LYS A 94 3.80 4.86 -8.79
C LYS A 94 4.62 3.88 -7.95
N ALA A 95 5.20 4.33 -6.84
CA ALA A 95 5.91 3.46 -5.91
C ALA A 95 4.99 2.41 -5.26
N VAL A 96 3.76 2.79 -4.92
CA VAL A 96 2.73 1.86 -4.43
C VAL A 96 2.37 0.84 -5.51
N GLU A 97 2.19 1.25 -6.77
CA GLU A 97 1.90 0.32 -7.87
C GLU A 97 2.99 -0.75 -8.01
N TYR A 98 4.26 -0.33 -8.03
CA TYR A 98 5.39 -1.26 -8.11
C TYR A 98 5.47 -2.18 -6.88
N PHE A 99 5.20 -1.64 -5.69
CA PHE A 99 5.14 -2.44 -4.47
C PHE A 99 4.07 -3.54 -4.58
N VAL A 100 2.85 -3.19 -4.96
CA VAL A 100 1.75 -4.16 -5.12
C VAL A 100 2.10 -5.18 -6.21
N LYS A 101 2.62 -4.75 -7.37
CA LYS A 101 3.08 -5.67 -8.43
C LYS A 101 4.11 -6.68 -7.93
N ARG A 102 5.10 -6.24 -7.13
CA ARG A 102 6.11 -7.14 -6.53
C ARG A 102 5.49 -8.16 -5.58
N ARG A 103 4.50 -7.76 -4.77
CA ARG A 103 3.80 -8.67 -3.86
C ARG A 103 2.99 -9.71 -4.62
N LEU A 104 2.34 -9.29 -5.72
CA LEU A 104 1.59 -10.19 -6.61
C LEU A 104 2.49 -11.15 -7.39
N GLU A 105 3.77 -10.84 -7.56
CA GLU A 105 4.74 -11.76 -8.18
C GLU A 105 4.89 -13.06 -7.39
N ALA A 106 4.63 -13.05 -6.09
CA ALA A 106 4.66 -14.27 -5.28
C ALA A 106 3.42 -15.17 -5.49
N VAL A 107 2.36 -14.66 -6.12
CA VAL A 107 1.07 -15.36 -6.26
C VAL A 107 0.87 -15.80 -7.73
N PRO A 108 1.01 -17.10 -8.06
CA PRO A 108 1.02 -17.57 -9.45
C PRO A 108 -0.20 -17.12 -10.27
N ALA A 109 -1.39 -17.08 -9.67
CA ALA A 109 -2.61 -16.63 -10.33
C ALA A 109 -2.59 -15.14 -10.71
N TRP A 110 -1.89 -14.30 -9.94
CA TRP A 110 -1.78 -12.87 -10.20
C TRP A 110 -0.61 -12.49 -11.11
N ARG A 111 0.47 -13.28 -11.17
CA ARG A 111 1.64 -13.01 -12.05
C ARG A 111 1.26 -12.56 -13.47
N PRO A 112 0.42 -13.29 -14.24
CA PRO A 112 0.06 -12.88 -15.60
C PRO A 112 -0.92 -11.70 -15.66
N ARG A 113 -1.49 -11.29 -14.52
CA ARG A 113 -2.55 -10.28 -14.39
C ARG A 113 -2.10 -9.04 -13.62
N ARG A 114 -0.86 -9.01 -13.12
CA ARG A 114 -0.35 -7.92 -12.25
C ARG A 114 -0.33 -6.56 -12.93
N GLU A 115 -0.40 -6.50 -14.26
CA GLU A 115 -0.49 -5.23 -14.99
C GLU A 115 -1.88 -4.56 -14.89
N PHE A 116 -2.88 -5.24 -14.30
CA PHE A 116 -4.14 -4.63 -13.89
C PHE A 116 -4.03 -3.79 -12.60
N VAL A 117 -2.88 -3.83 -11.90
CA VAL A 117 -2.62 -2.90 -10.79
C VAL A 117 -2.76 -1.47 -11.32
N HIS A 118 -3.58 -0.66 -10.64
CA HIS A 118 -3.89 0.72 -11.04
C HIS A 118 -4.54 0.87 -12.43
N PHE A 119 -5.18 -0.18 -12.96
CA PHE A 119 -5.83 -0.13 -14.27
C PHE A 119 -6.89 0.97 -14.31
N ALA A 120 -6.74 1.90 -15.27
CA ALA A 120 -7.62 3.05 -15.51
C ALA A 120 -7.77 4.03 -14.33
N CYS A 121 -6.90 3.95 -13.32
CA CYS A 121 -6.80 4.93 -12.24
C CYS A 121 -5.91 6.12 -12.66
N THR A 122 -5.87 7.14 -11.79
CA THR A 122 -5.03 8.33 -11.94
C THR A 122 -4.25 8.61 -10.67
#